data_AF-A0A5M9K530-F1
#
_entry.id   AF-A0A5M9K530-F1
#
_cell.length_a   1.000
_cell.length_b   1.000
_cell.length_c   1.000
_cell.angle_alpha   90.00
_cell.angle_beta   90.00
_cell.angle_gamma   90.00
#
_symmetry.space_group_name_H-M   'P 1'
#
loop_
_entity.id
_entity.type
_entity.pdbx_description
1 polymer ?
#
loop_
_entity_poly.entity_id
_entity_poly.type
_entity_poly.pdbx_seq_one_letter_code
_entity_poly.pdbx_strand_id
1 'polypeptide(L)'
;MRTPPSNTVSGNAFVGNDVPSGSSVNSNITFAPSPSSEWIITPTGNVTLTNSTSPALFINPSTTALTNVGFSGCAPANGTTHNGTTKGFVAFGNWAMWRDLGTQKLSSSFYATPVSTGVWQLMWNSQEIDDGKSVSVAVRKVAPSS
;
A
#
# COMPACT_ATOMS: atom_id res chain seq x y z
N MET A 1 -33.51 -14.25 5.56
CA MET A 1 -32.55 -13.42 6.31
C MET A 1 -31.29 -13.35 5.46
N ARG A 2 -31.09 -12.23 4.76
CA ARG A 2 -30.20 -12.12 3.59
C ARG A 2 -28.79 -11.77 4.07
N THR A 3 -27.81 -12.58 3.69
CA THR A 3 -26.39 -12.35 3.95
C THR A 3 -25.94 -11.02 3.33
N PRO A 4 -25.09 -10.22 4.01
CA PRO A 4 -24.46 -9.07 3.38
C PRO A 4 -23.51 -9.53 2.26
N PRO A 5 -23.31 -8.74 1.20
CA PRO A 5 -22.36 -9.09 0.15
C PRO A 5 -20.94 -9.15 0.71
N SER A 6 -20.23 -10.21 0.33
CA SER A 6 -18.81 -10.43 0.59
C SER A 6 -17.98 -9.58 -0.36
N ASN A 7 -17.87 -8.28 -0.11
CA ASN A 7 -16.81 -7.43 -0.64
C ASN A 7 -15.73 -7.31 0.44
N THR A 8 -15.04 -8.42 0.67
CA THR A 8 -13.82 -8.52 1.46
C THR A 8 -12.74 -7.68 0.80
N VAL A 9 -12.47 -6.50 1.37
CA VAL A 9 -11.34 -5.62 1.01
C VAL A 9 -10.06 -6.27 1.55
N SER A 10 -9.63 -7.36 0.93
CA SER A 10 -8.44 -8.10 1.38
C SER A 10 -7.19 -7.47 0.75
N GLY A 11 -6.38 -6.76 1.55
CA GLY A 11 -5.01 -6.41 1.17
C GLY A 11 -4.77 -5.01 0.57
N ASN A 12 -5.70 -4.07 0.71
CA ASN A 12 -5.41 -2.65 0.45
C ASN A 12 -4.64 -2.02 1.63
N ALA A 13 -3.74 -1.08 1.33
CA ALA A 13 -3.05 -0.30 2.35
C ALA A 13 -3.83 0.98 2.67
N PHE A 14 -3.98 1.29 3.96
CA PHE A 14 -4.64 2.50 4.45
C PHE A 14 -3.70 3.28 5.36
N VAL A 15 -3.91 4.59 5.44
CA VAL A 15 -3.28 5.49 6.41
C VAL A 15 -4.37 6.19 7.21
N GLY A 16 -4.12 6.45 8.50
CA GLY A 16 -5.12 7.06 9.38
C GLY A 16 -4.95 6.62 10.83
N ASN A 17 -5.71 7.27 11.71
CA ASN A 17 -5.78 6.92 13.13
C ASN A 17 -6.94 5.97 13.43
N ASP A 18 -7.89 5.87 12.50
CA ASP A 18 -9.07 5.02 12.62
C ASP A 18 -8.94 3.79 11.72
N VAL A 19 -9.65 2.72 12.09
CA VAL A 19 -9.71 1.48 11.30
C VAL A 19 -10.83 1.61 10.25
N PRO A 20 -10.59 1.20 8.98
CA PRO A 20 -11.64 1.19 7.97
C PRO A 20 -12.86 0.36 8.39
N SER A 21 -14.07 0.90 8.19
CA SER A 21 -15.32 0.20 8.49
C SER A 21 -15.42 -1.11 7.70
N GLY A 22 -15.74 -2.22 8.37
CA GLY A 22 -15.82 -3.55 7.76
C GLY A 22 -14.50 -4.34 7.74
N SER A 23 -13.42 -3.79 8.30
CA SER A 23 -12.17 -4.51 8.51
C SER A 23 -12.28 -5.50 9.67
N SER A 24 -12.13 -6.79 9.39
CA SER A 24 -12.09 -7.85 10.41
C SER A 24 -10.68 -8.13 10.96
N VAL A 25 -9.65 -7.73 10.22
CA VAL A 25 -8.23 -7.89 10.58
C VAL A 25 -7.48 -6.64 10.14
N ASN A 26 -6.75 -6.01 11.06
CA ASN A 26 -5.88 -4.88 10.78
C ASN A 26 -4.50 -5.13 11.40
N SER A 27 -3.47 -4.57 10.78
CA SER A 27 -2.09 -4.68 11.25
C SER A 27 -1.27 -3.51 10.77
N ASN A 28 -0.38 -3.05 11.64
CA ASN A 28 0.61 -2.05 11.28
C ASN A 28 1.60 -2.66 10.30
N ILE A 29 2.07 -1.87 9.35
CA ILE A 29 3.03 -2.32 8.36
C ILE A 29 4.43 -1.92 8.85
N THR A 30 5.38 -2.85 8.81
CA THR A 30 6.80 -2.52 9.05
C THR A 30 7.61 -2.77 7.79
N PHE A 31 8.52 -1.83 7.55
CA PHE A 31 9.45 -1.88 6.45
C PHE A 31 10.68 -2.63 6.96
N ALA A 32 11.01 -3.77 6.37
CA ALA A 32 12.24 -4.51 6.67
C ALA A 32 13.10 -4.68 5.40
N PRO A 33 14.43 -4.50 5.49
CA PRO A 33 15.30 -4.77 4.36
C PRO A 33 15.34 -6.28 4.12
N SER A 34 15.21 -6.71 2.87
CA SER A 34 15.47 -8.11 2.51
C SER A 34 16.97 -8.32 2.21
N PRO A 35 17.45 -9.58 2.25
CA PRO A 35 18.84 -9.91 1.92
C PRO A 35 19.27 -9.50 0.50
N SER A 36 18.33 -9.29 -0.43
CA SER A 36 18.58 -8.89 -1.82
C SER A 36 18.56 -7.37 -2.04
N SER A 37 18.61 -6.55 -0.97
CA SER A 37 18.59 -5.08 -1.02
C SER A 37 17.28 -4.44 -1.51
N GLU A 38 16.25 -5.24 -1.78
CA GLU A 38 14.88 -4.77 -2.01
C GLU A 38 14.14 -4.76 -0.66
N TRP A 39 13.41 -3.70 -0.33
CA TRP A 39 12.62 -3.69 0.90
C TRP A 39 11.38 -4.54 0.70
N ILE A 40 11.23 -5.59 1.52
CA ILE A 40 9.96 -6.31 1.63
C ILE A 40 9.21 -5.68 2.78
N ILE A 41 8.05 -5.16 2.46
CA ILE A 41 7.22 -4.44 3.40
C ILE A 41 6.13 -5.41 3.82
N THR A 42 6.25 -5.93 5.02
CA THR A 42 5.34 -6.93 5.57
C THR A 42 4.49 -6.31 6.68
N PRO A 43 3.25 -6.76 6.87
CA PRO A 43 2.49 -6.50 8.10
C PRO A 43 3.28 -6.95 9.34
N THR A 44 3.03 -6.31 10.48
CA THR A 44 3.59 -6.68 11.79
C THR A 44 2.65 -7.64 12.51
N GLY A 45 3.22 -8.69 13.09
CA GLY A 45 2.46 -9.77 13.73
C GLY A 45 2.02 -10.86 12.74
N ASN A 46 1.47 -11.95 13.27
CA ASN A 46 0.97 -13.10 12.51
C ASN A 46 -0.35 -12.75 11.81
N VAL A 47 -0.33 -11.76 10.93
CA VAL A 47 -1.49 -11.45 10.10
C VAL A 47 -1.46 -12.37 8.92
N THR A 48 -2.21 -13.45 9.03
CA THR A 48 -2.58 -14.26 7.88
C THR A 48 -3.50 -13.41 7.01
N LEU A 49 -2.92 -12.64 6.09
CA LEU A 49 -3.69 -12.21 4.94
C LEU A 49 -4.15 -13.50 4.25
N THR A 50 -5.46 -13.63 4.02
CA THR A 50 -6.19 -14.88 3.74
C THR A 50 -5.58 -15.76 2.63
N ASN A 51 -4.62 -15.24 1.87
CA ASN A 51 -4.05 -15.85 0.67
C ASN A 51 -2.50 -15.74 0.58
N SER A 52 -1.77 -15.30 1.62
CA SER A 52 -0.30 -15.26 1.58
C SER A 52 0.37 -15.31 2.96
N THR A 53 1.41 -16.14 3.08
CA THR A 53 2.29 -16.20 4.25
C THR A 53 3.43 -15.18 4.21
N SER A 54 3.66 -14.53 3.06
CA SER A 54 4.71 -13.52 2.87
C SER A 54 4.21 -12.34 2.01
N PRO A 55 3.22 -11.57 2.49
CA PRO A 55 2.72 -10.41 1.75
C PRO A 55 3.76 -9.30 1.68
N ALA A 56 3.96 -8.73 0.49
CA ALA A 56 4.85 -7.62 0.23
C ALA A 56 4.07 -6.42 -0.32
N LEU A 57 4.41 -5.19 0.08
CA LEU A 57 3.80 -3.99 -0.51
C LEU A 57 3.95 -4.01 -2.03
N PHE A 58 2.89 -3.59 -2.69
CA PHE A 58 2.75 -3.62 -4.13
C PHE A 58 2.25 -2.27 -4.62
N ILE A 59 2.87 -1.76 -5.69
CA ILE A 59 2.44 -0.56 -6.42
C ILE A 59 2.34 -0.86 -7.91
N ASN A 60 1.58 -0.07 -8.65
CA ASN A 60 1.58 -0.10 -10.12
C ASN A 60 2.30 1.16 -10.65
N PRO A 61 3.57 1.07 -11.08
CA PRO A 61 4.33 2.23 -11.56
C PRO A 61 4.07 2.57 -13.03
N SER A 62 3.41 1.70 -13.81
CA SER A 62 3.21 1.86 -15.26
C SER A 62 1.83 2.38 -15.64
N THR A 63 0.89 2.39 -14.69
CA THR A 63 -0.43 3.00 -14.87
C THR A 63 -0.35 4.50 -15.14
N THR A 64 -1.35 5.04 -15.82
CA THR A 64 -1.56 6.48 -15.99
C THR A 64 -2.65 7.01 -15.06
N ALA A 65 -3.02 6.27 -14.02
CA ALA A 65 -4.05 6.63 -13.04
C ALA A 65 -3.52 6.49 -11.61
N LEU A 66 -4.16 7.16 -10.64
CA LEU A 66 -3.95 6.84 -9.22
C LEU A 66 -4.41 5.40 -8.96
N THR A 67 -3.52 4.57 -8.43
CA THR A 67 -3.81 3.17 -8.15
C THR A 67 -3.64 2.84 -6.69
N ASN A 68 -4.48 1.93 -6.17
CA ASN A 68 -4.38 1.50 -4.78
C ASN A 68 -3.02 0.83 -4.54
N VAL A 69 -2.37 1.24 -3.46
CA VAL A 69 -1.28 0.47 -2.88
C VAL A 69 -1.88 -0.68 -2.09
N GLY A 70 -1.28 -1.85 -2.23
CA GLY A 70 -1.77 -3.06 -1.56
C GLY A 70 -0.65 -4.03 -1.22
N PHE A 71 -1.03 -5.27 -0.93
CA PHE A 71 -0.11 -6.35 -0.59
C PHE A 71 -0.24 -7.51 -1.58
N SER A 72 0.91 -8.06 -1.98
CA SER A 72 0.98 -9.23 -2.85
C SER A 72 0.31 -10.45 -2.24
N GLY A 73 -0.22 -11.31 -3.10
CA GLY A 73 -0.99 -12.49 -2.69
C GLY A 73 -2.38 -12.17 -2.17
N CYS A 74 -2.81 -10.90 -2.13
CA CYS A 74 -4.20 -10.53 -1.88
C CYS A 74 -4.94 -10.20 -3.18
N ALA A 75 -6.21 -10.62 -3.28
CA ALA A 75 -7.08 -10.20 -4.38
C ALA A 75 -7.48 -8.74 -4.12
N PRO A 76 -7.28 -7.80 -5.07
CA PRO A 76 -7.74 -6.43 -4.87
C PRO A 76 -9.25 -6.40 -4.74
N ALA A 77 -9.76 -5.38 -4.05
CA ALA A 77 -11.18 -5.20 -3.75
C ALA A 77 -12.13 -5.24 -4.97
N ASN A 78 -11.61 -5.21 -6.21
CA ASN A 78 -12.37 -5.21 -7.47
C ASN A 78 -11.94 -6.29 -8.48
N GLY A 79 -11.16 -7.31 -8.09
CA GLY A 79 -10.82 -8.42 -9.00
C GLY A 79 -9.94 -8.04 -10.21
N THR A 80 -9.36 -6.84 -10.22
CA THR A 80 -8.41 -6.41 -11.24
C THR A 80 -7.09 -7.16 -11.09
N THR A 81 -6.54 -7.68 -12.19
CA THR A 81 -5.20 -8.26 -12.19
C THR A 81 -4.18 -7.18 -11.87
N HIS A 82 -3.36 -7.43 -10.84
CA HIS A 82 -2.33 -6.53 -10.35
C HIS A 82 -1.14 -6.47 -11.35
N ASN A 83 -1.22 -5.61 -12.37
CA ASN A 83 -0.08 -5.29 -13.25
C ASN A 83 0.88 -4.31 -12.56
N GLY A 84 1.69 -4.78 -11.62
CA GLY A 84 2.58 -3.91 -10.85
C GLY A 84 3.71 -4.68 -10.19
N THR A 85 4.38 -4.07 -9.22
CA THR A 85 5.65 -4.56 -8.70
C THR A 85 5.71 -4.51 -7.18
N THR A 86 6.37 -5.51 -6.61
CA THR A 86 6.84 -5.54 -5.21
C THR A 86 8.32 -5.19 -5.07
N LYS A 87 8.98 -4.86 -6.19
CA LYS A 87 10.43 -4.63 -6.30
C LYS A 87 10.74 -3.15 -6.48
N GLY A 88 11.99 -2.78 -6.18
CA GLY A 88 12.48 -1.41 -6.34
C GLY A 88 12.23 -0.50 -5.13
N PHE A 89 11.52 -0.97 -4.09
CA PHE A 89 11.41 -0.22 -2.85
C PHE A 89 12.77 -0.09 -2.19
N VAL A 90 13.14 1.15 -1.89
CA VAL A 90 14.36 1.53 -1.19
C VAL A 90 14.03 2.48 -0.06
N ALA A 91 14.94 2.58 0.88
CA ALA A 91 14.85 3.57 1.93
C ALA A 91 15.84 4.71 1.70
N PHE A 92 15.34 5.93 1.76
CA PHE A 92 16.16 7.13 1.78
C PHE A 92 16.01 7.79 3.15
N GLY A 93 16.97 7.54 4.04
CA GLY A 93 16.84 7.84 5.47
C GLY A 93 15.66 7.09 6.10
N ASN A 94 14.67 7.84 6.58
CA ASN A 94 13.45 7.32 7.20
C ASN A 94 12.27 7.15 6.23
N TRP A 95 12.45 7.54 4.96
CA TRP A 95 11.39 7.54 3.96
C TRP A 95 11.47 6.31 3.06
N ALA A 96 10.32 5.71 2.77
CA ALA A 96 10.17 4.70 1.73
C ALA A 96 10.06 5.42 0.37
N MET A 97 10.89 4.98 -0.57
CA MET A 97 10.89 5.44 -1.95
C MET A 97 10.82 4.25 -2.89
N TRP A 98 10.42 4.47 -4.12
CA TRP A 98 10.52 3.48 -5.18
C TRP A 98 11.55 3.91 -6.21
N ARG A 99 12.47 2.98 -6.52
CA ARG A 99 13.47 3.10 -7.56
C ARG A 99 13.02 2.30 -8.78
N ASP A 100 12.88 2.98 -9.90
CA ASP A 100 12.72 2.33 -11.19
C ASP A 100 13.99 1.53 -11.51
N LEU A 101 13.87 0.22 -11.73
CA LEU A 101 15.02 -0.65 -11.98
C LEU A 101 15.62 -0.48 -13.38
N GLY A 102 14.84 0.01 -14.35
CA GLY A 102 15.30 0.31 -15.70
C GLY A 102 15.98 1.68 -15.80
N THR A 103 15.40 2.71 -15.18
CA THR A 103 15.92 4.09 -15.27
C THR A 103 16.76 4.52 -14.07
N GLN A 104 16.76 3.76 -12.98
CA GLN A 104 17.40 4.07 -11.69
C GLN A 104 16.89 5.35 -11.01
N LYS A 105 15.81 5.96 -11.53
CA LYS A 105 15.19 7.15 -10.93
C LYS A 105 14.48 6.79 -9.63
N LEU A 106 14.66 7.64 -8.62
CA LEU A 106 13.94 7.57 -7.35
C LEU A 106 12.66 8.40 -7.41
N SER A 107 11.59 7.86 -6.82
CA SER A 107 10.29 8.52 -6.74
C SER A 107 9.63 8.25 -5.39
N SER A 108 8.87 9.23 -4.91
CA SER A 108 7.99 9.12 -3.74
C SER A 108 6.58 9.54 -4.14
N SER A 109 5.96 8.76 -5.02
CA SER A 109 4.63 9.06 -5.57
C SER A 109 3.49 8.49 -4.73
N PHE A 110 3.66 8.48 -3.41
CA PHE A 110 2.61 8.04 -2.48
C PHE A 110 1.61 9.16 -2.22
N TYR A 111 0.32 8.82 -2.30
CA TYR A 111 -0.79 9.74 -2.08
C TYR A 111 -1.81 9.11 -1.14
N ALA A 112 -2.57 9.94 -0.43
CA ALA A 112 -3.65 9.51 0.44
C ALA A 112 -4.97 10.08 -0.07
N THR A 113 -5.91 9.20 -0.43
CA THR A 113 -7.26 9.57 -0.86
C THR A 113 -8.24 9.36 0.30
N PRO A 114 -9.04 10.36 0.70
CA PRO A 114 -10.00 10.19 1.79
C PRO A 114 -11.05 9.12 1.46
N VAL A 115 -11.31 8.22 2.41
CA VAL A 115 -12.36 7.20 2.33
C VAL A 115 -13.48 7.50 3.33
N SER A 116 -13.11 7.80 4.56
CA SER A 116 -14.00 8.26 5.63
C SER A 116 -13.24 9.17 6.59
N THR A 117 -13.92 9.77 7.56
CA THR A 117 -13.24 10.53 8.62
C THR A 117 -12.13 9.69 9.26
N GLY A 118 -10.92 10.22 9.33
CA GLY A 118 -9.78 9.56 9.98
C GLY A 118 -9.16 8.39 9.19
N VAL A 119 -9.68 8.07 7.99
CA VAL A 119 -9.22 6.94 7.16
C VAL A 119 -9.00 7.37 5.71
N TRP A 120 -7.78 7.15 5.22
CA TRP A 120 -7.39 7.42 3.85
C TRP A 120 -6.82 6.16 3.19
N GLN A 121 -7.21 5.91 1.95
CA GLN A 121 -6.63 4.85 1.12
C GLN A 121 -5.25 5.31 0.64
N LEU A 122 -4.22 4.48 0.83
CA LEU A 122 -2.90 4.74 0.27
C LEU A 122 -2.91 4.42 -1.23
N MET A 123 -2.42 5.36 -2.02
CA MET A 123 -2.39 5.34 -3.49
C MET A 123 -0.97 5.56 -4.01
N TRP A 124 -0.70 5.04 -5.20
CA TRP A 124 0.49 5.34 -6.01
C TRP A 124 0.08 6.18 -7.22
N ASN A 125 0.76 7.31 -7.41
CA ASN A 125 0.48 8.29 -8.46
C ASN A 125 1.68 8.47 -9.40
N SER A 126 1.89 7.49 -10.27
CA SER A 126 3.01 7.45 -11.23
C SER A 126 3.09 8.64 -12.20
N GLN A 127 2.00 9.39 -12.39
CA GLN A 127 1.90 10.50 -13.34
C GLN A 127 1.59 11.84 -12.67
N GLU A 128 1.67 11.92 -11.33
CA GLU A 128 1.42 13.16 -10.57
C GLU A 128 0.06 13.80 -10.91
N ILE A 129 -0.95 12.98 -11.16
CA ILE A 129 -2.31 13.45 -11.46
C ILE A 129 -2.91 14.12 -10.23
N ASP A 130 -3.53 15.27 -10.45
CA ASP A 130 -4.40 15.91 -9.46
C ASP A 130 -5.84 15.44 -9.69
N ASP A 131 -6.39 14.71 -8.71
CA ASP A 131 -7.79 14.28 -8.69
C ASP A 131 -8.68 15.17 -7.82
N GLY A 132 -8.15 16.29 -7.30
CA GLY A 132 -8.82 17.27 -6.46
C GLY A 132 -9.11 16.82 -5.02
N LYS A 133 -8.69 15.60 -4.62
CA LYS A 133 -8.99 15.04 -3.29
C LYS A 133 -7.81 14.32 -2.63
N SER A 134 -6.86 13.83 -3.41
CA SER A 134 -5.72 13.06 -2.93
C SER A 134 -4.57 13.99 -2.58
N VAL A 135 -3.95 13.75 -1.44
CA VAL A 135 -2.80 14.54 -0.97
C VAL A 135 -1.52 13.72 -1.04
N SER A 136 -0.41 14.33 -1.43
CA SER A 136 0.89 13.66 -1.38
C SER A 136 1.25 13.34 0.07
N VAL A 137 1.65 12.10 0.31
CA VAL A 137 2.07 11.64 1.63
C VAL A 137 3.41 10.95 1.51
N ALA A 138 4.15 10.93 2.61
CA ALA A 138 5.43 10.29 2.62
C ALA A 138 5.43 9.17 3.67
N VAL A 139 5.73 7.98 3.19
CA VAL A 139 5.63 6.73 3.95
C VAL A 139 6.94 6.52 4.70
N ARG A 140 6.87 6.26 6.00
CA ARG A 140 8.04 6.20 6.90
C ARG A 140 8.25 4.81 7.46
N LYS A 141 9.51 4.48 7.76
CA LYS A 141 9.89 3.23 8.45
C LYS A 141 9.42 3.16 9.90
N VAL A 142 9.20 4.32 10.51
CA VAL A 142 8.81 4.45 11.92
C VAL A 142 7.43 5.07 11.94
N ALA A 143 6.54 4.47 12.73
CA ALA A 143 5.24 5.07 13.00
C ALA A 143 5.43 6.47 13.61
N PRO A 144 4.54 7.44 13.33
CA PRO A 144 4.58 8.74 14.00
C PRO A 144 4.62 8.55 15.53
N SER A 145 5.48 9.29 16.22
CA SER A 145 5.41 9.38 17.68
C SER A 145 4.13 10.13 18.04
N SER A 146 3.30 9.51 18.89
CA SER A 146 2.10 10.10 19.48
C SER A 146 2.39 11.37 20.26
#